data_AF-I6Z6C8-F1
#
_entry.id   AF-I6Z6C8-F1
#
_cell.length_a   1.000
_cell.length_b   1.000
_cell.length_c   1.000
_cell.angle_alpha   90.00
_cell.angle_beta   90.00
_cell.angle_gamma   90.00
#
_symmetry.space_group_name_H-M   'P 1'
#
loop_
_entity.id
_entity.type
_entity.pdbx_description
1 polymer ?
#
loop_
_entity_poly.entity_id
_entity_poly.type
_entity_poly.pdbx_seq_one_letter_code
_entity_poly.pdbx_strand_id
1 'polypeptide(L)'
;MLTELRALETEKLKEMLFKLKIKLVEYRFQLSQGALRNTSLIGITKRTIAQLMTILTERKEQFSNKDLAHYIAIEEAKEKEMLKNTNK
;
A
#
# COMPACT_ATOMS: atom_id res chain seq x y z
N MET A 1 14.20 7.70 7.20
CA MET A 1 12.98 7.53 6.36
C MET A 1 13.27 7.56 4.86
N LEU A 2 13.60 8.69 4.21
CA LEU A 2 13.75 8.70 2.73
C LEU A 2 14.91 7.79 2.23
N THR A 3 16.00 7.72 2.99
CA THR A 3 17.15 6.85 2.74
C THR A 3 16.79 5.37 2.87
N GLU A 4 15.99 5.00 3.88
CA GLU A 4 15.50 3.63 4.08
C GLU A 4 14.61 3.17 2.92
N LEU A 5 13.70 4.03 2.44
CA LEU A 5 12.86 3.72 1.29
C LEU A 5 13.70 3.49 0.02
N ARG A 6 14.78 4.26 -0.17
CA ARG A 6 15.68 4.10 -1.32
C ARG A 6 16.49 2.81 -1.27
N ALA A 7 16.71 2.22 -0.11
CA ALA A 7 17.42 0.95 0.05
C ALA A 7 16.56 -0.28 -0.27
N LEU A 8 15.24 -0.14 -0.34
CA LEU A 8 14.33 -1.24 -0.64
C LEU A 8 14.33 -1.60 -2.13
N GLU A 9 14.08 -2.87 -2.42
CA GLU A 9 13.86 -3.36 -3.78
C GLU A 9 12.58 -2.77 -4.40
N THR A 10 12.59 -2.65 -5.73
CA THR A 10 11.48 -2.03 -6.48
C THR A 10 10.16 -2.76 -6.26
N GLU A 11 10.16 -4.09 -6.21
CA GLU A 11 8.94 -4.88 -5.97
C GLU A 11 8.35 -4.58 -4.59
N LYS A 12 9.18 -4.47 -3.56
CA LYS A 12 8.76 -4.13 -2.20
C LYS A 12 8.22 -2.71 -2.10
N LEU A 13 8.78 -1.78 -2.88
CA LEU A 13 8.23 -0.42 -2.99
C LEU A 13 6.85 -0.40 -3.64
N LYS A 14 6.66 -1.19 -4.70
CA LYS A 14 5.38 -1.34 -5.40
C LYS A 14 4.32 -2.02 -4.51
N GLU A 15 4.70 -3.06 -3.76
CA GLU A 15 3.83 -3.71 -2.77
C GLU A 15 3.40 -2.74 -1.67
N MET A 16 4.34 -1.96 -1.12
CA MET A 16 4.04 -0.98 -0.09
C MET A 16 3.16 0.15 -0.61
N LEU A 17 3.40 0.60 -1.85
CA LEU A 17 2.56 1.59 -2.52
C LEU A 17 1.11 1.08 -2.68
N PHE A 18 0.92 -0.19 -3.06
CA PHE A 18 -0.39 -0.82 -3.15
C PHE A 18 -1.11 -0.81 -1.79
N LYS A 19 -0.45 -1.29 -0.72
CA LYS A 19 -1.03 -1.31 0.63
C LYS A 19 -1.41 0.08 1.13
N LEU A 20 -0.58 1.09 0.88
CA LEU A 20 -0.87 2.47 1.28
C LEU A 20 -2.05 3.07 0.51
N LYS A 21 -2.22 2.73 -0.77
CA LYS A 21 -3.39 3.16 -1.55
C LYS A 21 -4.69 2.57 -0.99
N ILE A 22 -4.70 1.28 -0.62
CA ILE A 22 -5.85 0.65 0.03
C ILE A 22 -6.15 1.33 1.37
N LYS A 23 -5.14 1.49 2.23
CA LYS A 23 -5.29 2.20 3.51
C LYS A 23 -5.82 3.62 3.35
N LEU A 24 -5.40 4.33 2.31
CA LEU A 24 -5.91 5.68 2.04
C LEU A 24 -7.41 5.67 1.72
N VAL A 25 -7.89 4.68 0.96
CA VAL A 25 -9.33 4.50 0.68
C VAL A 25 -10.07 4.17 1.98
N GLU A 26 -9.53 3.25 2.78
CA GLU A 26 -10.09 2.87 4.08
C GLU A 26 -10.19 4.09 5.01
N TYR A 27 -9.14 4.89 5.16
CA TYR A 27 -9.16 6.10 5.99
C TYR A 27 -10.17 7.13 5.47
N ARG A 28 -10.34 7.27 4.15
CA ARG A 28 -11.36 8.16 3.58
C ARG A 28 -12.78 7.66 3.89
N PHE A 29 -12.99 6.35 3.84
CA PHE A 29 -14.26 5.73 4.18
C PHE A 29 -14.59 5.85 5.67
N GLN A 30 -13.60 5.64 6.56
CA GLN A 30 -13.74 5.86 7.99
C GLN A 30 -13.99 7.34 8.32
N LEU A 31 -13.32 8.25 7.60
CA LEU A 31 -13.54 9.69 7.76
C LEU A 31 -14.96 10.09 7.36
N SER A 32 -15.49 9.57 6.24
CA SER A 32 -16.86 9.87 5.82
C SER A 32 -17.91 9.34 6.79
N GLN A 33 -17.60 8.28 7.54
CA GLN A 33 -18.47 7.75 8.60
C GLN A 33 -18.30 8.47 9.94
N GLY A 34 -17.33 9.39 10.08
CA GLY A 34 -16.98 10.02 11.36
C GLY A 34 -16.26 9.08 12.34
N ALA A 35 -15.84 7.89 11.91
CA ALA A 35 -15.16 6.90 12.75
C ALA A 35 -13.64 7.12 12.84
N LEU A 36 -13.06 7.96 11.98
CA LEU A 36 -11.61 8.19 11.95
C LEU A 36 -11.16 9.12 13.09
N ARG A 37 -10.57 8.53 14.13
CA ARG A 37 -10.05 9.27 15.30
C ARG A 37 -8.85 10.16 14.99
N ASN A 38 -7.98 9.74 14.07
CA ASN A 38 -6.76 10.47 13.73
C ASN A 38 -6.71 10.82 12.24
N THR A 39 -7.17 12.02 11.90
CA THR A 39 -7.23 12.54 10.53
C THR A 39 -5.84 12.81 9.94
N SER A 40 -4.81 13.02 10.77
CA SER A 40 -3.44 13.26 10.30
C SER A 40 -2.86 12.06 9.55
N LEU A 41 -3.37 10.85 9.80
CA LEU A 41 -2.99 9.62 9.08
C LEU A 41 -3.22 9.75 7.58
N ILE A 42 -4.26 10.47 7.14
CA ILE A 42 -4.52 10.71 5.72
C ILE A 42 -3.38 11.55 5.11
N GLY A 43 -2.96 12.61 5.80
CA GLY A 43 -1.88 13.48 5.35
C GLY A 43 -0.54 12.75 5.28
N ILE A 44 -0.22 11.97 6.32
CA ILE A 44 0.99 11.14 6.37
C ILE A 44 0.98 10.11 5.25
N THR A 45 -0.12 9.38 5.08
CA THR A 45 -0.26 8.35 4.04
C THR A 45 -0.09 8.92 2.64
N LYS A 46 -0.72 10.07 2.34
CA LYS A 46 -0.53 10.78 1.06
C LYS A 46 0.92 11.17 0.82
N ARG A 47 1.62 11.68 1.85
CA ARG A 47 3.03 12.07 1.75
C ARG A 47 3.91 10.86 1.45
N THR A 48 3.70 9.74 2.13
CA THR A 48 4.45 8.51 1.89
C THR A 48 4.20 7.96 0.48
N ILE A 49 2.95 7.99 0.00
CA ILE A 49 2.61 7.61 -1.38
C ILE A 49 3.38 8.46 -2.38
N ALA A 50 3.40 9.80 -2.20
CA ALA A 50 4.13 10.69 -3.08
C ALA A 50 5.64 10.38 -3.10
N GLN A 51 6.25 10.15 -1.94
CA GLN A 51 7.66 9.77 -1.84
C GLN A 51 7.97 8.46 -2.58
N LEU A 52 7.12 7.43 -2.44
CA LEU A 52 7.27 6.17 -3.15
C LEU A 52 7.15 6.35 -4.66
N MET A 53 6.18 7.14 -5.11
CA MET A 53 6.02 7.45 -6.53
C MET A 53 7.24 8.20 -7.09
N THR A 54 7.82 9.13 -6.34
CA THR A 54 9.06 9.81 -6.73
C THR A 54 10.21 8.81 -6.90
N ILE A 55 10.43 7.92 -5.94
CA ILE A 55 11.51 6.91 -6.02
C ILE A 55 11.31 5.97 -7.21
N LEU A 56 10.08 5.50 -7.45
CA LEU A 56 9.78 4.66 -8.62
C LEU A 56 10.05 5.41 -9.93
N THR A 57 9.66 6.68 -10.00
CA THR A 57 9.91 7.54 -11.16
C THR A 57 11.40 7.71 -11.43
N GLU A 58 12.21 7.96 -10.38
CA GLU A 58 13.68 8.03 -10.48
C GLU A 58 14.28 6.71 -11.00
N ARG A 59 13.69 5.58 -10.62
CA ARG A 59 14.07 4.24 -11.11
C ARG A 59 13.53 3.90 -12.50
N LYS A 60 12.83 4.82 -13.16
CA LYS A 60 12.12 4.62 -14.45
C LYS A 60 11.08 3.50 -14.40
N GLU A 61 10.55 3.24 -13.21
CA GLU A 61 9.55 2.23 -12.95
C GLU A 61 8.19 2.87 -12.75
N GLN A 62 7.14 2.16 -13.18
CA GLN A 62 5.77 2.63 -13.03
C GLN A 62 4.95 1.58 -12.29
N PHE A 63 3.97 2.07 -11.52
CA PHE A 63 2.93 1.23 -10.95
C PHE A 63 1.80 1.11 -11.96
N SER A 64 1.65 -0.05 -12.57
CA SER A 64 0.67 -0.34 -13.61
C SER A 64 -0.55 -1.09 -13.07
N ASN A 65 -1.63 -1.14 -13.85
CA ASN A 65 -2.80 -1.98 -13.56
C ASN A 65 -2.44 -3.47 -13.47
N LYS A 66 -1.37 -3.91 -14.15
CA LYS A 66 -0.84 -5.28 -14.01
C LYS A 66 -0.31 -5.55 -12.60
N ASP A 67 0.40 -4.58 -12.02
CA ASP A 67 0.90 -4.67 -10.65
C ASP A 67 -0.26 -4.74 -9.65
N LEU A 68 -1.33 -3.98 -9.90
CA LEU A 68 -2.54 -4.02 -9.07
C LEU A 68 -3.15 -5.44 -9.03
N ALA A 69 -3.35 -6.06 -10.19
CA ALA A 69 -3.90 -7.42 -10.27
C ALA A 69 -2.98 -8.45 -9.58
N HIS A 70 -1.66 -8.30 -9.75
CA HIS A 70 -0.68 -9.18 -9.12
C HIS A 70 -0.74 -9.11 -7.59
N TYR A 71 -0.73 -7.90 -7.01
CA TYR A 71 -0.78 -7.75 -5.55
C TYR A 71 -2.12 -8.15 -4.95
N ILE A 72 -3.23 -7.94 -5.65
CA ILE A 72 -4.54 -8.44 -5.24
C ILE A 72 -4.51 -9.97 -5.17
N ALA A 73 -4.03 -10.64 -6.22
CA ALA A 73 -3.95 -12.10 -6.25
C ALA A 73 -3.04 -12.67 -5.13
N ILE A 74 -1.92 -12.01 -4.85
CA ILE A 74 -1.04 -12.38 -3.72
C ILE A 74 -1.78 -12.25 -2.39
N GLU A 75 -2.49 -11.15 -2.16
CA GLU A 75 -3.17 -10.92 -0.90
C GLU A 75 -4.35 -11.88 -0.70
N GLU A 76 -5.10 -12.17 -1.77
CA GLU A 76 -6.14 -13.20 -1.76
C GLU A 76 -5.59 -14.60 -1.47
N ALA A 77 -4.42 -14.94 -2.03
CA ALA A 77 -3.76 -16.22 -1.77
C ALA A 77 -3.34 -16.33 -0.29
N LYS A 78 -2.71 -15.27 0.26
CA LYS A 78 -2.36 -15.19 1.68
C LYS A 78 -3.59 -15.33 2.57
N GLU A 79 -4.67 -14.63 2.25
CA GLU A 79 -5.92 -14.72 3.03
C GLU A 79 -6.49 -16.15 3.02
N LYS A 80 -6.51 -16.81 1.86
CA LYS A 80 -6.93 -18.22 1.74
C LYS A 80 -6.07 -19.17 2.56
N GLU A 81 -4.75 -18.96 2.59
CA GLU A 81 -3.85 -19.75 3.44
C GLU A 81 -4.09 -19.53 4.92
N MET A 82 -4.28 -18.27 5.34
CA MET A 82 -4.59 -17.93 6.73
C MET A 82 -5.90 -18.57 7.20
N LEU A 83 -6.94 -18.55 6.36
CA LEU A 83 -8.22 -19.21 6.64
C LEU A 83 -8.09 -20.73 6.76
N LYS A 84 -7.29 -21.37 5.91
CA LYS A 84 -7.01 -22.81 6.00
C LYS A 84 -6.32 -23.19 7.29
N ASN A 85 -5.38 -22.37 7.75
CA ASN A 85 -4.63 -22.62 8.98
C ASN A 85 -5.46 -22.36 10.24
N THR A 86 -6.46 -21.46 10.18
CA THR A 86 -7.35 -21.17 11.31
C THR A 86 -8.41 -22.26 11.51
N ASN A 87 -8.76 -22.98 10.45
CA ASN A 87 -9.77 -24.05 10.46
C ASN A 87 -9.16 -25.46 10.64
N LYS A 88 -7.88 -25.55 11.00
CA LYS A 88 -7.13 -26.81 11.19
C LYS A 88 -6.64 -26.92 12.62
#